data_AF-A0A919B9W7-F1
#
_entry.id   AF-A0A919B9W7-F1
#
_cell.length_a   1.000
_cell.length_b   1.000
_cell.length_c   1.000
_cell.angle_alpha   90.00
_cell.angle_beta   90.00
_cell.angle_gamma   90.00
#
_symmetry.space_group_name_H-M   'P 1'
#
loop_
_entity.id
_entity.type
_entity.pdbx_description
1 polymer ?
#
loop_
_entity_poly.entity_id
_entity_poly.type
_entity_poly.pdbx_seq_one_letter_code
_entity_poly.pdbx_strand_id
1 'polypeptide(L)'
;MLDIGPLELITLVVLAVLIFGPDNLPKVIQDVSRTLRKIRQFSESAKEDIRSELGPEFKDFEFEDLNPKTFVRKHVLEKDELGLKEIRNGFDFKAEMSDLTDAVHSRTPEAPPATPDLLKKQDRPAPGERPPFDSDAT
;
A
#
# COMPACT_ATOMS: atom_id res chain seq x y z
N MET A 1 -18.82 11.35 -2.95
CA MET A 1 -17.84 12.33 -2.47
C MET A 1 -16.77 11.58 -1.71
N LEU A 2 -15.52 11.71 -2.14
CA LEU A 2 -14.36 11.40 -1.28
C LEU A 2 -14.48 12.21 0.01
N ASP A 3 -15.10 11.64 1.04
CA ASP A 3 -15.00 12.13 2.43
C ASP A 3 -13.60 11.81 2.98
N ILE A 4 -12.56 12.17 2.24
CA ILE A 4 -11.19 12.22 2.74
C ILE A 4 -11.07 13.59 3.38
N GLY A 5 -11.14 13.60 4.71
CA GLY A 5 -10.79 14.77 5.48
C GLY A 5 -9.27 15.01 5.43
N PRO A 6 -8.84 16.22 5.80
CA PRO A 6 -7.42 16.53 5.96
C PRO A 6 -6.69 15.54 6.88
N LEU A 7 -7.40 14.98 7.87
CA LEU A 7 -6.84 14.06 8.85
C LEU A 7 -6.58 12.65 8.27
N GLU A 8 -7.51 12.13 7.48
CA GLU A 8 -7.36 10.86 6.76
C GLU A 8 -6.20 10.93 5.77
N LEU A 9 -6.05 12.07 5.06
CA LEU A 9 -4.91 12.28 4.17
C LEU A 9 -3.57 12.23 4.92
N ILE A 10 -3.48 12.89 6.08
CA ILE A 10 -2.28 12.84 6.93
C ILE A 10 -2.01 11.41 7.37
N THR A 11 -3.04 10.66 7.76
CA THR A 11 -2.91 9.26 8.19
C THR A 11 -2.34 8.38 7.08
N LEU A 12 -2.81 8.55 5.83
CA LEU A 12 -2.26 7.83 4.67
C LEU A 12 -0.81 8.19 4.39
N VAL A 13 -0.43 9.47 4.52
CA VAL A 13 0.96 9.89 4.34
C VAL A 13 1.86 9.27 5.41
N VAL A 14 1.43 9.30 6.68
CA VAL A 14 2.18 8.67 7.78
C VAL A 14 2.32 7.16 7.55
N LEU A 15 1.24 6.48 7.14
CA LEU A 15 1.27 5.05 6.82
C LEU A 15 2.23 4.74 5.67
N ALA A 16 2.19 5.54 4.59
CA ALA A 16 3.11 5.38 3.47
C ALA A 16 4.57 5.60 3.89
N VAL A 17 4.83 6.60 4.75
CA VAL A 17 6.16 6.85 5.33
C VAL A 17 6.59 5.70 6.24
N LEU A 18 5.69 5.06 6.99
CA LEU A 18 6.02 3.92 7.84
C LEU A 18 6.37 2.67 7.00
N ILE A 19 5.59 2.39 5.95
CA ILE A 19 5.76 1.21 5.10
C ILE A 19 7.03 1.34 4.24
N PHE A 20 7.16 2.46 3.53
CA PHE A 20 8.25 2.64 2.58
C PHE A 20 9.47 3.32 3.20
N GLY A 21 9.31 4.09 4.26
CA GLY A 21 10.33 4.97 4.82
C GLY A 21 10.29 6.38 4.19
N PRO A 22 10.58 7.44 4.97
CA PRO A 22 10.55 8.83 4.50
C PRO A 22 11.57 9.09 3.38
N ASP A 23 12.69 8.35 3.37
CA ASP A 23 13.75 8.51 2.38
C ASP A 23 13.46 7.80 1.04
N ASN A 24 12.59 6.79 1.05
CA ASN A 24 12.27 6.00 -0.15
C ASN A 24 11.02 6.52 -0.86
N LEU A 25 10.05 7.07 -0.13
CA LEU A 25 8.85 7.68 -0.70
C LEU A 25 9.14 8.67 -1.85
N PRO A 26 10.05 9.66 -1.70
CA PRO A 26 10.40 10.56 -2.80
C PRO A 26 11.09 9.83 -3.96
N LYS A 27 11.88 8.78 -3.70
CA LYS A 27 12.51 7.97 -4.77
C LYS A 27 11.44 7.21 -5.57
N VAL A 28 10.48 6.57 -4.90
CA VAL A 28 9.37 5.85 -5.54
C VAL A 28 8.54 6.80 -6.42
N ILE A 29 8.20 7.99 -5.91
CA ILE A 29 7.48 9.00 -6.70
C ILE A 29 8.30 9.40 -7.93
N GLN A 30 9.61 9.59 -7.79
CA GLN A 30 10.49 9.90 -8.90
C GLN A 30 10.52 8.77 -9.94
N ASP A 31 10.63 7.52 -9.52
CA ASP A 31 10.67 6.35 -10.41
C ASP A 31 9.37 6.18 -11.18
N VAL A 32 8.23 6.32 -10.50
CA VAL A 32 6.91 6.32 -11.15
C VAL A 32 6.79 7.47 -12.14
N SER A 33 7.21 8.68 -11.76
CA SER A 33 7.14 9.84 -12.66
C SER A 33 8.02 9.69 -13.90
N ARG A 34 9.22 9.11 -13.76
CA ARG A 34 10.14 8.82 -14.86
C ARG A 34 9.56 7.75 -15.77
N THR A 35 8.98 6.70 -15.20
CA THR A 35 8.32 5.63 -15.95
C THR A 35 7.14 6.17 -16.74
N LEU A 36 6.29 7.00 -16.12
CA LEU A 36 5.16 7.62 -16.79
C LEU A 36 5.59 8.53 -17.96
N ARG A 37 6.70 9.28 -17.81
CA ARG A 37 7.27 10.08 -18.90
C ARG A 37 7.74 9.22 -20.06
N LYS A 38 8.41 8.10 -19.78
CA LYS A 38 8.87 7.15 -20.81
C LYS A 38 7.70 6.51 -21.54
N ILE A 39 6.67 6.08 -20.81
CA ILE A 39 5.44 5.54 -21.40
C ILE A 39 4.83 6.57 -22.36
N ARG A 40 4.69 7.82 -21.92
CA ARG A 40 4.16 8.89 -22.77
C ARG A 40 4.99 9.10 -24.04
N GLN A 41 6.31 9.13 -23.92
CA GLN A 41 7.19 9.28 -25.08
C GLN A 41 7.06 8.10 -26.05
N PHE A 42 7.01 6.87 -25.53
CA PHE A 42 6.83 5.67 -26.34
C PHE A 42 5.46 5.66 -27.06
N SER A 43 4.38 6.08 -26.38
CA SER A 43 3.06 6.22 -27.01
C SER A 43 3.04 7.28 -28.11
N GLU A 44 3.74 8.41 -27.93
CA GLU A 44 3.82 9.46 -28.94
C GLU A 44 4.61 8.99 -30.17
N SER A 45 5.76 8.32 -29.97
CA SER A 45 6.57 7.75 -31.05
C SER A 45 5.85 6.64 -31.80
N ALA A 46 5.21 5.70 -31.10
CA ALA A 46 4.43 4.64 -31.73
C ALA A 46 3.26 5.20 -32.56
N LYS A 47 2.65 6.31 -32.12
CA LYS A 47 1.61 7.01 -32.87
C LYS A 47 2.16 7.67 -34.14
N GLU A 48 3.38 8.20 -34.10
CA GLU A 48 4.08 8.75 -35.26
C GLU A 48 4.47 7.67 -36.28
N ASP A 49 5.00 6.54 -35.80
CA ASP A 49 5.37 5.38 -36.61
C ASP A 49 4.14 4.77 -37.30
N ILE A 50 3.05 4.53 -36.56
CA ILE A 50 1.77 4.03 -37.11
C ILE A 50 1.18 4.98 -38.16
N ARG A 51 1.28 6.30 -37.94
CA ARG A 51 0.80 7.32 -38.90
C ARG A 51 1.63 7.36 -40.18
N SER A 52 2.92 7.07 -40.10
CA SER A 52 3.84 7.14 -41.24
C SER A 52 3.79 5.87 -42.10
N GLU A 53 3.54 4.70 -41.52
CA GLU A 53 3.54 3.42 -42.25
C GLU A 53 2.17 2.97 -42.76
N LEU A 54 1.06 3.27 -42.06
CA LEU A 54 -0.26 2.73 -42.42
C LEU A 54 -1.16 3.69 -43.21
N GLY A 55 -0.68 4.90 -43.53
CA GLY A 55 -1.43 5.88 -44.31
C GLY A 55 -2.68 6.43 -43.60
N PRO A 56 -3.45 7.31 -44.27
CA PRO A 56 -4.54 8.08 -43.66
C PRO A 56 -5.71 7.25 -43.12
N GLU A 57 -5.79 5.93 -43.38
CA GLU A 57 -6.89 5.06 -42.93
C GLU A 57 -6.87 4.73 -41.43
N PHE A 58 -5.77 5.01 -40.70
CA PHE A 58 -5.68 4.83 -39.24
C PHE A 58 -5.69 6.16 -38.47
N LYS A 59 -5.99 7.29 -39.13
CA LYS A 59 -6.15 8.59 -38.47
C LYS A 59 -7.29 8.59 -37.44
N ASP A 60 -8.25 7.68 -37.59
CA ASP A 60 -9.47 7.61 -36.79
C ASP A 60 -9.39 6.65 -35.59
N PHE A 61 -8.26 5.97 -35.36
CA PHE A 61 -8.05 5.28 -34.08
C PHE A 61 -7.77 6.32 -32.98
N GLU A 62 -8.86 6.73 -32.34
CA GLU A 62 -9.02 7.32 -31.02
C GLU A 62 -7.76 7.34 -30.12
N PHE A 63 -6.96 8.41 -30.18
CA PHE A 63 -5.89 8.67 -29.21
C PHE A 63 -6.11 9.96 -28.39
N GLU A 64 -7.24 10.65 -28.58
CA GLU A 64 -7.54 11.89 -27.84
C GLU A 64 -8.22 11.66 -26.49
N ASP A 65 -8.85 10.49 -26.27
CA ASP A 65 -9.46 10.14 -24.97
C ASP A 65 -8.52 9.34 -24.03
N LEU A 66 -7.33 8.98 -24.51
CA LEU A 66 -6.28 8.30 -23.73
C LEU A 66 -5.34 9.26 -23.00
N ASN A 67 -5.65 10.55 -22.92
CA ASN A 67 -4.82 11.48 -22.15
C ASN A 67 -5.04 11.18 -20.65
N PRO A 68 -4.06 10.58 -19.94
CA PRO A 68 -4.26 10.10 -18.58
C PRO A 68 -4.62 11.24 -17.63
N LYS A 69 -4.24 12.48 -17.95
CA LYS A 69 -4.64 13.67 -17.19
C LYS A 69 -6.13 13.97 -17.29
N THR A 70 -6.74 13.91 -18.47
CA THR A 70 -8.19 14.11 -18.61
C THR A 70 -8.96 12.89 -18.10
N PHE A 71 -8.42 11.68 -18.26
CA PHE A 71 -9.02 10.46 -17.72
C PHE A 71 -9.02 10.45 -16.19
N VAL A 72 -7.88 10.72 -15.54
CA VAL A 72 -7.79 10.86 -14.07
C VAL A 72 -8.63 12.02 -13.59
N ARG A 73 -8.62 13.17 -14.29
CA ARG A 73 -9.47 14.30 -13.93
C ARG A 73 -10.95 13.94 -14.00
N LYS A 74 -11.42 13.27 -15.04
CA LYS A 74 -12.81 12.82 -15.17
C LYS A 74 -13.13 11.69 -14.17
N HIS A 75 -12.28 10.67 -14.02
CA HIS A 75 -12.61 9.49 -13.21
C HIS A 75 -12.37 9.68 -11.71
N VAL A 76 -11.38 10.47 -11.30
CA VAL A 76 -11.12 10.76 -9.88
C VAL A 76 -12.00 11.89 -9.35
N LEU A 77 -12.36 12.89 -10.17
CA LEU A 77 -13.24 13.97 -9.73
C LEU A 77 -14.73 13.68 -10.01
N GLU A 78 -15.08 12.87 -11.01
CA GLU A 78 -16.49 12.64 -11.40
C GLU A 78 -17.02 11.23 -11.05
N LYS A 79 -16.16 10.22 -10.78
CA LYS A 79 -16.59 8.83 -10.51
C LYS A 79 -16.03 8.28 -9.20
N ASP A 80 -16.57 8.78 -8.09
CA ASP A 80 -16.44 8.27 -6.72
C ASP A 80 -16.93 6.80 -6.50
N GLU A 81 -17.25 6.03 -7.54
CA GLU A 81 -17.95 4.74 -7.47
C GLU A 81 -17.06 3.49 -7.63
N LEU A 82 -15.78 3.63 -8.01
CA LEU A 82 -14.92 2.49 -8.38
C LEU A 82 -14.35 1.70 -7.18
N GLY A 83 -15.22 1.15 -6.31
CA GLY A 83 -14.85 0.13 -5.33
C GLY A 83 -13.99 0.59 -4.15
N LEU A 84 -13.51 1.84 -4.16
CA LEU A 84 -12.80 2.48 -3.04
C LEU A 84 -13.64 2.50 -1.75
N LYS A 85 -14.96 2.42 -1.88
CA LYS A 85 -15.91 2.35 -0.76
C LYS A 85 -15.92 0.98 -0.07
N GLU A 86 -15.69 -0.10 -0.80
CA GLU A 86 -15.60 -1.45 -0.25
C GLU A 86 -14.25 -1.69 0.43
N ILE A 87 -13.19 -1.13 -0.17
CA ILE A 87 -11.87 -1.02 0.48
C ILE A 87 -11.99 -0.20 1.77
N ARG A 88 -12.73 0.93 1.76
CA ARG A 88 -12.98 1.76 2.95
C ARG A 88 -13.73 1.01 4.06
N ASN A 89 -14.74 0.22 3.70
CA ASN A 89 -15.51 -0.57 4.68
C ASN A 89 -14.71 -1.76 5.22
N GLY A 90 -13.79 -2.34 4.45
CA GLY A 90 -12.88 -3.38 4.93
C GLY A 90 -11.87 -2.90 5.97
N PHE A 91 -11.71 -1.58 6.14
CA PHE A 91 -10.80 -0.96 7.12
C PHE A 91 -11.51 -0.39 8.36
N ASP A 92 -12.79 -0.70 8.58
CA ASP A 92 -13.52 -0.34 9.82
C ASP A 92 -13.01 -1.07 11.09
N PHE A 93 -11.87 -1.75 10.97
CA PHE A 93 -11.00 -2.20 12.06
C PHE A 93 -10.72 -1.13 13.12
N LYS A 94 -10.88 0.16 12.81
CA LYS A 94 -10.66 1.25 13.77
C LYS A 94 -11.59 1.18 14.98
N ALA A 95 -12.86 0.78 14.78
CA ALA A 95 -13.82 0.63 15.87
C ALA A 95 -13.49 -0.59 16.75
N GLU A 96 -13.16 -1.72 16.12
CA GLU A 96 -12.71 -2.91 16.85
C GLU A 96 -11.38 -2.67 17.59
N MET A 97 -10.47 -1.89 17.00
CA MET A 97 -9.18 -1.57 17.59
C MET A 97 -9.29 -0.60 18.77
N SER A 98 -10.27 0.31 18.78
CA SER A 98 -10.57 1.14 19.96
C SER A 98 -11.14 0.32 21.11
N ASP A 99 -12.05 -0.63 20.83
CA ASP A 99 -12.62 -1.51 21.86
C ASP A 99 -11.55 -2.44 22.46
N LEU A 100 -10.66 -2.98 21.62
CA LEU A 100 -9.50 -3.77 22.06
C LEU A 100 -8.50 -2.95 22.87
N THR A 101 -8.25 -1.69 22.48
CA THR A 101 -7.31 -0.80 23.18
C THR A 101 -7.87 -0.38 24.55
N ASP A 102 -9.18 -0.14 24.64
CA ASP A 102 -9.87 0.22 25.89
C ASP A 102 -9.97 -0.98 26.85
N ALA A 103 -10.22 -2.18 26.33
CA ALA A 103 -10.20 -3.43 27.10
C ALA A 103 -8.80 -3.74 27.69
N VAL A 104 -7.73 -3.31 27.02
CA VAL A 104 -6.35 -3.43 27.51
C VAL A 104 -6.02 -2.30 28.51
N HIS A 105 -6.48 -1.06 28.27
CA HIS A 105 -6.25 0.08 29.17
C HIS A 105 -7.00 -0.01 30.50
N SER A 106 -8.18 -0.65 30.51
CA SER A 106 -9.00 -0.83 31.72
C SER A 106 -8.46 -1.90 32.67
N ARG A 107 -7.50 -2.74 32.24
CA ARG A 107 -6.66 -3.52 33.16
C ARG A 107 -5.47 -2.66 33.60
N THR A 108 -5.64 -1.94 34.70
CA THR A 108 -4.49 -1.39 35.45
C THR A 108 -3.53 -2.53 35.82
N PRO A 109 -2.20 -2.35 35.65
CA PRO A 109 -1.23 -3.42 35.79
C PRO A 109 -0.87 -3.63 37.27
N GLU A 110 -1.43 -4.66 37.89
CA GLU A 110 -0.81 -5.27 39.06
C GLU A 110 -0.35 -6.69 38.70
N ALA A 111 0.71 -6.75 37.90
CA ALA A 111 1.64 -7.87 37.77
C ALA A 111 2.80 -7.39 36.88
N PRO A 112 4.06 -7.78 37.17
CA PRO A 112 5.19 -7.36 36.34
C PRO A 112 4.97 -7.83 34.89
N PRO A 113 5.51 -7.12 33.90
CA PRO A 113 5.43 -7.57 32.52
C PRO A 113 6.17 -8.90 32.42
N ALA A 114 5.43 -9.99 32.27
CA ALA A 114 5.93 -11.16 31.59
C ALA A 114 6.07 -10.77 30.10
N THR A 115 7.15 -10.06 29.78
CA THR A 115 7.70 -10.12 28.44
C THR A 115 7.85 -11.61 28.12
N PRO A 116 7.34 -12.12 26.98
CA PRO A 116 8.02 -13.22 26.35
C PRO A 116 9.38 -12.65 25.99
N ASP A 117 10.35 -12.89 26.86
CA ASP A 117 11.74 -12.56 26.64
C ASP A 117 12.23 -13.40 25.45
N LEU A 118 11.93 -12.93 24.24
CA LEU A 118 12.43 -13.48 22.97
C LEU A 118 13.95 -13.28 22.82
N LEU A 119 14.60 -12.64 23.81
CA LEU A 119 16.04 -12.50 23.96
C LEU A 119 16.63 -13.50 24.98
N LYS A 120 15.81 -14.34 25.62
CA LYS A 120 16.28 -15.54 26.29
C LYS A 120 16.71 -16.53 25.21
N LYS A 121 17.95 -16.37 24.76
CA LYS A 121 18.69 -17.38 24.01
C LYS A 121 18.54 -18.67 24.80
N GLN A 122 17.70 -19.57 24.30
CA GLN A 122 17.52 -20.91 24.85
C GLN A 122 18.92 -21.50 24.93
N ASP A 123 19.40 -21.72 26.17
CA ASP A 123 20.75 -22.20 26.40
C ASP A 123 20.94 -23.44 25.54
N ARG A 124 21.84 -23.34 24.55
CA ARG A 124 22.21 -24.51 23.76
C ARG A 124 22.73 -25.54 24.77
N PRO A 125 22.18 -26.76 24.80
CA PRO A 125 22.63 -27.76 25.75
C PRO A 125 24.15 -27.93 25.62
N ALA A 126 24.85 -28.02 26.75
CA ALA A 126 26.29 -28.22 26.76
C ALA A 126 26.63 -29.48 25.95
N PRO A 127 27.80 -29.55 25.27
CA PRO A 127 28.15 -30.72 24.46
C PRO A 127 28.09 -32.01 25.28
N GLY A 128 27.07 -32.83 25.06
CA GLY A 128 26.81 -34.09 25.78
C GLY A 128 25.44 -34.20 26.46
N GLU A 129 24.67 -33.11 26.56
CA GLU A 129 23.34 -33.13 27.17
C GLU A 129 22.25 -33.38 26.11
N ARG A 130 21.30 -34.28 26.40
CA ARG A 130 20.23 -34.64 25.46
C ARG A 130 19.14 -33.57 25.51
N PRO A 131 18.61 -33.13 24.35
CA PRO A 131 17.51 -32.16 24.34
C PRO A 131 16.26 -32.75 25.03
N PRO A 132 15.40 -31.88 25.58
CA PRO A 132 14.17 -32.31 26.25
C PRO A 132 13.28 -33.09 25.27
N PHE A 133 12.67 -34.17 25.78
CA PHE A 133 11.80 -35.04 25.00
C PHE A 133 10.49 -34.32 24.66
N ASP A 134 10.10 -34.32 23.39
CA ASP A 134 8.82 -33.79 22.92
C ASP A 134 7.78 -34.92 22.91
N SER A 135 6.77 -34.81 23.76
CA SER A 135 5.70 -35.80 23.93
C SER A 135 4.52 -35.62 22.98
N ASP A 136 4.48 -34.54 22.18
CA ASP A 136 3.39 -34.25 21.24
C ASP A 136 3.67 -34.75 19.81
N ALA A 137 4.84 -35.33 19.56
CA ALA A 137 5.15 -35.99 18.29
C ALA A 137 4.66 -37.46 18.32
N THR A 138 3.38 -37.71 18.02
CA THR A 138 2.84 -39.05 17.72
C THR A 138 1.82 -38.99 16.59
#